data_AF-A0A433YFH0-F1
#
_entry.id   AF-A0A433YFH0-F1
#
_cell.length_a   1.000
_cell.length_b   1.000
_cell.length_c   1.000
_cell.angle_alpha   90.00
_cell.angle_beta   90.00
_cell.angle_gamma   90.00
#
_symmetry.space_group_name_H-M   'P 1'
#
loop_
_entity.id
_entity.type
_entity.pdbx_description
1 polymer ?
#
loop_
_entity_poly.entity_id
_entity_poly.type
_entity_poly.pdbx_seq_one_letter_code
_entity_poly.pdbx_strand_id
1 'polypeptide(L)'
;MYIDNDIFSAVIVAAKELYPEIDALIHWDPTLSGDGFKEKVGRALTFQKPYYGYTFFPNDDMEPIPIVGISPHIKVTAAAEVLAHEFAHVVVGKDAGHDRTWSDAFSAIHKRANEIMVRVMAEV
;
A
#
# COMPACT_ATOMS: atom_id res chain seq x y z
N MET A 1 -15.92 -19.73 -13.40
CA MET A 1 -15.64 -19.36 -12.00
C MET A 1 -15.15 -17.92 -12.04
N TYR A 2 -16.00 -16.98 -11.64
CA TYR A 2 -15.70 -15.56 -11.66
C TYR A 2 -15.65 -15.12 -10.20
N ILE A 3 -14.51 -14.61 -9.73
CA ILE A 3 -14.43 -13.97 -8.41
C ILE A 3 -14.30 -12.48 -8.72
N ASP A 4 -15.42 -11.77 -8.74
CA ASP A 4 -15.48 -10.31 -9.01
C ASP A 4 -15.29 -9.46 -7.75
N ASN A 5 -15.20 -10.08 -6.56
CA ASN A 5 -14.99 -9.38 -5.29
C ASN A 5 -13.50 -9.27 -4.95
N ASP A 6 -12.73 -8.60 -5.80
CA ASP A 6 -11.29 -8.38 -5.61
C ASP A 6 -11.01 -6.98 -5.04
N ILE A 7 -10.85 -6.94 -3.71
CA ILE A 7 -10.55 -5.70 -2.97
C ILE A 7 -9.21 -5.07 -3.38
N PHE A 8 -8.23 -5.84 -3.85
CA PHE A 8 -6.95 -5.29 -4.30
C PHE A 8 -7.11 -4.63 -5.67
N SER A 9 -7.84 -5.27 -6.58
CA SER A 9 -8.18 -4.68 -7.87
C SER A 9 -8.97 -3.38 -7.70
N ALA A 10 -9.90 -3.30 -6.76
CA ALA A 10 -10.61 -2.05 -6.48
C ALA A 10 -9.68 -0.90 -6.06
N VAL A 11 -8.65 -1.17 -5.25
CA VAL A 11 -7.63 -0.18 -4.88
C VAL A 11 -6.79 0.23 -6.09
N ILE A 12 -6.34 -0.74 -6.90
CA ILE A 12 -5.52 -0.48 -8.08
C ILE A 12 -6.28 0.36 -9.11
N VAL A 13 -7.54 -0.03 -9.42
CA VAL A 13 -8.41 0.70 -10.34
C VAL A 13 -8.70 2.10 -9.81
N ALA A 14 -9.05 2.25 -8.53
CA ALA A 14 -9.29 3.55 -7.92
C ALA A 14 -8.09 4.49 -8.10
N ALA A 15 -6.89 3.99 -7.87
CA ALA A 15 -5.69 4.78 -7.98
C ALA A 15 -5.34 5.13 -9.44
N LYS A 16 -5.51 4.20 -10.40
CA LYS A 16 -5.33 4.49 -11.83
C LYS A 16 -6.40 5.42 -12.40
N GLU A 17 -7.63 5.38 -11.91
CA GLU A 17 -8.67 6.34 -12.31
C GLU A 17 -8.37 7.76 -11.83
N LEU A 18 -7.84 7.90 -10.61
CA LEU A 18 -7.50 9.19 -10.01
C LEU A 18 -6.16 9.74 -10.52
N TYR A 19 -5.19 8.86 -10.78
CA TYR A 19 -3.83 9.17 -11.17
C TYR A 19 -3.38 8.24 -12.31
N PRO A 20 -3.74 8.53 -13.57
CA PRO A 20 -3.55 7.59 -14.69
C PRO A 20 -2.11 7.17 -14.97
N GLU A 21 -1.15 8.02 -14.62
CA GLU A 21 0.28 7.79 -14.87
C GLU A 21 0.98 6.98 -13.79
N ILE A 22 0.28 6.63 -12.68
CA ILE A 22 0.94 5.88 -11.61
C ILE A 22 1.11 4.42 -12.01
N ASP A 23 2.27 3.89 -11.67
CA ASP A 23 2.54 2.47 -11.77
C ASP A 23 3.43 2.04 -10.59
N ALA A 24 3.33 0.78 -10.22
CA ALA A 24 4.14 0.21 -9.16
C ALA A 24 4.22 -1.31 -9.30
N LEU A 25 5.38 -1.88 -8.97
CA LEU A 25 5.53 -3.32 -8.81
C LEU A 25 5.06 -3.72 -7.42
N ILE A 26 3.95 -4.45 -7.35
CA ILE A 26 3.36 -4.88 -6.08
C ILE A 26 3.80 -6.32 -5.79
N HIS A 27 4.26 -6.58 -4.57
CA HIS A 27 4.55 -7.95 -4.13
C HIS A 27 4.20 -8.19 -2.66
N TRP A 28 4.02 -9.45 -2.34
CA TRP A 28 3.91 -9.93 -0.96
C TRP A 28 5.30 -10.08 -0.37
N ASP A 29 5.54 -9.45 0.78
CA ASP A 29 6.78 -9.59 1.53
C ASP A 29 6.53 -10.32 2.86
N PRO A 30 6.82 -11.63 2.94
CA PRO A 30 6.63 -12.40 4.16
C PRO A 30 7.61 -12.03 5.28
N THR A 31 8.61 -11.18 5.03
CA THR A 31 9.51 -10.66 6.07
C THR A 31 8.88 -9.52 6.87
N LEU A 32 7.78 -8.92 6.38
CA LEU A 32 6.99 -7.91 7.08
C LEU A 32 6.02 -8.57 8.08
N SER A 33 6.52 -9.17 9.15
CA SER A 33 5.68 -9.96 10.07
C SER A 33 5.11 -9.17 11.27
N GLY A 34 5.51 -7.90 11.45
CA GLY A 34 4.97 -7.01 12.50
C GLY A 34 5.21 -7.47 13.95
N ASP A 35 5.81 -8.62 14.15
CA ASP A 35 6.46 -9.06 15.37
C ASP A 35 7.81 -8.33 15.48
N GLY A 36 7.71 -7.07 15.93
CA GLY A 36 8.80 -6.10 16.02
C GLY A 36 10.17 -6.73 16.20
N PHE A 37 11.02 -6.52 15.19
CA PHE A 37 12.43 -6.83 15.22
C PHE A 37 13.00 -6.32 16.54
N LYS A 38 13.40 -7.23 17.43
CA LYS A 38 14.11 -6.88 18.66
C LYS A 38 15.55 -6.60 18.27
N GLU A 39 15.84 -5.39 17.86
CA GLU A 39 17.24 -4.99 17.73
C GLU A 39 17.83 -4.84 19.14
N LYS A 40 18.76 -5.70 19.50
CA LYS A 40 19.47 -5.61 20.77
C LYS A 40 20.72 -4.75 20.58
N VAL A 41 20.57 -3.43 20.69
CA VAL A 41 21.72 -2.51 20.70
C VAL A 41 22.23 -2.37 22.14
N GLY A 42 23.20 -3.21 22.50
CA GLY A 42 23.77 -3.24 23.85
C GLY A 42 22.82 -3.80 24.91
N ARG A 43 22.53 -3.03 25.97
CA ARG A 43 21.60 -3.41 27.07
C ARG A 43 20.17 -2.85 26.90
N ALA A 44 19.94 -1.99 25.91
CA ALA A 44 18.62 -1.42 25.66
C ALA A 44 17.82 -2.32 24.70
N LEU A 45 16.56 -2.56 25.03
CA LEU A 45 15.59 -3.05 24.04
C LEU A 45 15.03 -1.83 23.29
N THR A 46 15.28 -1.75 21.99
CA THR A 46 14.54 -0.86 21.11
C THR A 46 13.33 -1.61 20.56
N PHE A 47 12.15 -0.99 20.66
CA PHE A 47 10.94 -1.49 20.02
C PHE A 47 10.83 -0.80 18.68
N GLN A 48 11.10 -1.51 17.60
CA GLN A 48 10.76 -1.01 16.27
C GLN A 48 9.24 -1.12 16.10
N LYS A 49 8.59 -0.02 15.72
CA LYS A 49 7.16 -0.04 15.38
C LYS A 49 6.98 -1.03 14.23
N PRO A 50 5.98 -1.93 14.29
CA PRO A 50 5.74 -2.84 13.17
C PRO A 50 5.31 -2.06 11.93
N TYR A 51 5.93 -2.38 10.80
CA TYR A 51 5.54 -1.91 9.48
C TYR A 51 4.99 -3.11 8.71
N TYR A 52 3.83 -2.92 8.07
CA TYR A 52 3.14 -3.98 7.32
C TYR A 52 3.13 -3.72 5.81
N GLY A 53 3.75 -2.63 5.39
CA GLY A 53 3.99 -2.29 4.00
C GLY A 53 5.16 -1.33 3.87
N TYR A 54 5.65 -1.18 2.65
CA TYR A 54 6.62 -0.15 2.29
C TYR A 54 6.48 0.24 0.83
N THR A 55 6.96 1.45 0.53
CA THR A 55 7.20 1.93 -0.83
C THR A 55 8.68 2.21 -0.99
N PHE A 56 9.30 1.59 -1.98
CA PHE A 56 10.70 1.80 -2.35
C PHE A 56 10.77 2.46 -3.72
N PHE A 57 11.49 3.57 -3.81
CA PHE A 57 11.77 4.26 -5.07
C PHE A 57 13.19 3.87 -5.52
N PRO A 58 13.36 3.05 -6.57
CA PRO A 58 14.67 2.77 -7.12
C PRO A 58 15.36 4.06 -7.57
N ASN A 59 16.69 4.06 -7.56
CA ASN A 59 17.46 5.14 -8.15
C ASN A 59 17.23 5.19 -9.68
N ASP A 60 17.39 6.38 -10.27
CA ASP A 60 17.09 6.63 -11.69
C ASP A 60 17.91 5.76 -12.69
N ASP A 61 18.96 5.10 -12.23
CA ASP A 61 19.80 4.15 -12.99
C ASP A 61 19.26 2.70 -13.00
N MET A 62 18.25 2.40 -12.18
CA MET A 62 17.49 1.15 -12.12
C MET A 62 16.11 1.33 -12.78
N GLU A 63 15.31 0.26 -12.89
CA GLU A 63 13.92 0.40 -13.35
C GLU A 63 13.20 1.49 -12.53
N PRO A 64 12.62 2.53 -13.17
CA PRO A 64 12.11 3.72 -12.48
C PRO A 64 10.77 3.48 -11.79
N ILE A 65 10.28 2.23 -11.78
CA ILE A 65 8.96 1.89 -11.27
C ILE A 65 9.07 1.67 -9.75
N PRO A 66 8.29 2.41 -8.93
CA PRO A 66 8.24 2.19 -7.49
C PRO A 66 7.84 0.76 -7.13
N ILE A 67 8.41 0.23 -6.05
CA ILE A 67 8.12 -1.10 -5.53
C ILE A 67 7.28 -0.97 -4.27
N VAL A 68 6.14 -1.68 -4.22
CA VAL A 68 5.25 -1.73 -3.07
C VAL A 68 5.26 -3.14 -2.49
N GLY A 69 5.77 -3.26 -1.26
CA GLY A 69 5.74 -4.49 -0.49
C GLY A 69 4.59 -4.49 0.51
N ILE A 70 3.87 -5.61 0.62
CA ILE A 70 2.74 -5.77 1.56
C ILE A 70 2.92 -7.04 2.38
N SER A 71 2.63 -6.96 3.67
CA SER A 71 2.65 -8.09 4.59
C SER A 71 1.53 -9.09 4.26
N PRO A 72 1.86 -10.40 4.11
CA PRO A 72 0.86 -11.46 4.03
C PRO A 72 0.36 -11.91 5.42
N HIS A 73 0.90 -11.36 6.52
CA HIS A 73 0.61 -11.79 7.90
C HIS A 73 -0.57 -11.05 8.55
N ILE A 74 -1.20 -10.14 7.82
CA ILE A 74 -2.34 -9.35 8.27
C ILE A 74 -3.64 -9.80 7.59
N LYS A 75 -4.78 -9.32 8.11
CA LYS A 75 -6.09 -9.57 7.50
C LYS A 75 -6.08 -9.08 6.06
N VAL A 76 -6.73 -9.82 5.15
CA VAL A 76 -6.85 -9.46 3.72
C VAL A 76 -7.35 -8.03 3.53
N THR A 77 -8.36 -7.61 4.29
CA THR A 77 -8.88 -6.23 4.24
C THR A 77 -7.86 -5.19 4.72
N ALA A 78 -7.05 -5.53 5.72
CA ALA A 78 -5.98 -4.66 6.19
C ALA A 78 -4.84 -4.57 5.17
N ALA A 79 -4.50 -5.67 4.48
CA ALA A 79 -3.52 -5.67 3.40
C ALA A 79 -3.95 -4.77 2.23
N ALA A 80 -5.25 -4.74 1.90
CA ALA A 80 -5.78 -3.83 0.88
C ALA A 80 -5.71 -2.35 1.32
N GLU A 81 -5.97 -2.06 2.60
CA GLU A 81 -5.78 -0.72 3.15
C GLU A 81 -4.31 -0.30 3.14
N VAL A 82 -3.39 -1.22 3.46
CA VAL A 82 -1.94 -1.00 3.32
C VAL A 82 -1.57 -0.75 1.86
N LEU A 83 -2.14 -1.47 0.89
CA LEU A 83 -1.90 -1.16 -0.53
C LEU A 83 -2.31 0.28 -0.86
N ALA A 84 -3.48 0.73 -0.40
CA ALA A 84 -3.92 2.11 -0.62
C ALA A 84 -2.98 3.14 0.06
N HIS A 85 -2.46 2.79 1.25
CA HIS A 85 -1.47 3.58 1.99
C HIS A 85 -0.17 3.74 1.20
N GLU A 86 0.37 2.65 0.66
CA GLU A 86 1.61 2.66 -0.10
C GLU A 86 1.44 3.33 -1.47
N PHE A 87 0.29 3.14 -2.13
CA PHE A 87 -0.03 3.88 -3.35
C PHE A 87 -0.11 5.39 -3.14
N ALA A 88 -0.54 5.86 -1.97
CA ALA A 88 -0.48 7.28 -1.66
C ALA A 88 0.97 7.79 -1.66
N HIS A 89 1.94 7.02 -1.14
CA HIS A 89 3.37 7.37 -1.26
C HIS A 89 3.83 7.42 -2.71
N VAL A 90 3.43 6.46 -3.54
CA VAL A 90 3.73 6.46 -4.99
C VAL A 90 3.21 7.74 -5.66
N VAL A 91 2.00 8.18 -5.33
CA VAL A 91 1.37 9.39 -5.88
C VAL A 91 2.14 10.66 -5.49
N VAL A 92 2.52 10.80 -4.22
CA VAL A 92 3.15 12.03 -3.73
C VAL A 92 4.67 12.07 -3.96
N GLY A 93 5.27 10.91 -4.22
CA GLY A 93 6.69 10.77 -4.52
C GLY A 93 7.58 10.62 -3.28
N LYS A 94 8.84 10.28 -3.53
CA LYS A 94 9.82 9.82 -2.53
C LYS A 94 10.09 10.78 -1.36
N ASP A 95 9.92 12.08 -1.57
CA ASP A 95 10.30 13.11 -0.60
C ASP A 95 9.15 13.46 0.36
N ALA A 96 7.94 13.00 0.06
CA ALA A 96 6.77 13.21 0.88
C ALA A 96 6.62 12.11 1.93
N GLY A 97 6.43 12.50 3.18
CA GLY A 97 6.04 11.60 4.27
C GLY A 97 4.53 11.49 4.39
N HIS A 98 4.02 11.25 5.61
CA HIS A 98 2.58 11.31 5.91
C HIS A 98 2.06 12.74 6.06
N ASP A 99 2.33 13.60 5.08
CA ASP A 99 1.89 14.99 5.08
C ASP A 99 0.45 15.16 4.56
N ARG A 100 0.04 16.42 4.39
CA ARG A 100 -1.29 16.79 3.87
C ARG A 100 -1.54 16.19 2.49
N THR A 101 -0.56 16.27 1.58
CA THR A 101 -0.71 15.74 0.22
C THR A 101 -0.84 14.23 0.20
N TRP A 102 -0.07 13.54 1.05
CA TRP A 102 -0.20 12.10 1.22
C TRP A 102 -1.58 11.71 1.79
N SER A 103 -2.03 12.43 2.83
CA SER A 103 -3.33 12.20 3.47
C SER A 103 -4.50 12.41 2.50
N ASP A 104 -4.42 13.44 1.65
CA ASP A 104 -5.42 13.73 0.64
C ASP A 104 -5.45 12.63 -0.45
N ALA A 105 -4.27 12.15 -0.90
CA ALA A 105 -4.16 11.06 -1.86
C ALA A 105 -4.69 9.73 -1.30
N PHE A 106 -4.27 9.34 -0.09
CA PHE A 106 -4.77 8.14 0.59
C PHE A 106 -6.29 8.17 0.74
N SER A 107 -6.84 9.30 1.21
CA SER A 107 -8.29 9.45 1.39
C SER A 107 -9.05 9.34 0.07
N ALA A 108 -8.52 9.92 -1.01
CA ALA A 108 -9.13 9.84 -2.33
C ALA A 108 -9.16 8.41 -2.87
N ILE A 109 -8.02 7.71 -2.83
CA ILE A 109 -7.89 6.31 -3.26
C ILE A 109 -8.82 5.41 -2.44
N HIS A 110 -8.73 5.51 -1.10
CA HIS A 110 -9.54 4.70 -0.19
C HIS A 110 -11.04 4.91 -0.42
N LYS A 111 -11.48 6.17 -0.54
CA LYS A 111 -12.89 6.47 -0.84
C LYS A 111 -13.32 5.86 -2.17
N ARG A 112 -12.53 6.04 -3.22
CA ARG A 112 -12.87 5.56 -4.56
C ARG A 112 -12.89 4.03 -4.64
N ALA A 113 -11.96 3.36 -3.97
CA ALA A 113 -11.93 1.90 -3.89
C ALA A 113 -13.21 1.36 -3.21
N ASN A 114 -13.66 2.00 -2.12
CA ASN A 114 -14.91 1.63 -1.46
C ASN A 114 -16.13 1.84 -2.37
N GLU A 115 -16.18 2.92 -3.15
CA GLU A 115 -17.26 3.14 -4.13
C GLU A 115 -17.28 2.06 -5.21
N ILE A 116 -16.13 1.63 -5.71
CA ILE A 116 -16.00 0.54 -6.69
C ILE A 116 -16.52 -0.76 -6.08
N MET A 117 -16.08 -1.10 -4.87
CA MET A 117 -16.52 -2.32 -4.18
C MET A 117 -18.03 -2.34 -3.95
N VAL A 118 -18.63 -1.21 -3.55
CA VAL A 118 -20.08 -1.11 -3.37
C VAL A 118 -20.82 -1.32 -4.69
N ARG A 119 -20.32 -0.76 -5.80
CA ARG A 119 -20.93 -0.95 -7.13
C ARG A 119 -20.88 -2.40 -7.56
N VAL A 120 -19.70 -3.03 -7.47
CA VAL A 120 -19.52 -4.44 -7.82
C VAL A 120 -20.44 -5.32 -6.98
N MET A 121 -20.54 -5.10 -5.66
CA MET A 121 -21.45 -5.85 -4.80
C MET A 121 -22.94 -5.64 -5.12
N ALA A 122 -23.33 -4.49 -5.66
CA ALA A 122 -24.71 -4.20 -6.03
C ALA A 122 -25.11 -4.84 -7.38
N GLU A 123 -24.15 -5.32 -8.16
CA GLU A 123 -24.36 -5.97 -9.46
C GLU A 123 -24.43 -7.51 -9.36
N VAL A 124 -24.26 -8.08 -8.15
CA VAL A 124 -24.37 -9.53 -7.84
C VAL A 124 -25.75 -9.89 -7.29
#